data_AF-A0A7W1RQK9-F1
#
_entry.id   AF-A0A7W1RQK9-F1
#
_cell.length_a   1.000
_cell.length_b   1.000
_cell.length_c   1.000
_cell.angle_alpha   90.00
_cell.angle_beta   90.00
_cell.angle_gamma   90.00
#
_symmetry.space_group_name_H-M   'P 1'
#
loop_
_entity.id
_entity.type
_entity.pdbx_description
1 polymer ?
#
loop_
_entity_poly.entity_id
_entity_poly.type
_entity_poly.pdbx_seq_one_letter_code
_entity_poly.pdbx_strand_id
1 'polypeptide(L)'
;MDAGYLVFSVDYRLAPPGTISGQPNHSDPLSSRPPQQSNDIKQQVLAARNDTSCDGIVFVIGGSSGGSHAVWAALDPAPTVPEWDFAQLANAAVGLSGAYDYSDWRPDPNIDAFIQIIENYTNNITDPNTLKSLSPVSLVTSSRSRPS
;
A
#
# COMPACT_ATOMS: atom_id res chain seq x y z
N MET A 1 9.19 -4.90 29.50
CA MET A 1 8.69 -6.23 29.15
C MET A 1 8.33 -6.17 27.69
N ASP A 2 8.88 -7.07 26.89
CA ASP A 2 8.57 -7.16 25.47
C ASP A 2 7.19 -7.81 25.30
N ALA A 3 6.40 -7.32 24.34
CA ALA A 3 5.01 -7.73 24.17
C ALA A 3 4.84 -9.12 23.50
N GLY A 4 5.93 -9.88 23.32
CA GLY A 4 5.92 -11.22 22.75
C GLY A 4 5.87 -11.27 21.21
N TYR A 5 6.19 -10.17 20.52
CA TYR A 5 6.20 -10.10 19.06
C TYR A 5 7.62 -10.17 18.49
N LEU A 6 7.79 -10.94 17.42
CA LEU A 6 8.92 -10.78 16.50
C LEU A 6 8.63 -9.60 15.57
N VAL A 7 9.58 -8.67 15.45
CA VAL A 7 9.42 -7.45 14.66
C VAL A 7 10.41 -7.43 13.51
N PHE A 8 9.89 -7.29 12.30
CA PHE A 8 10.68 -7.06 11.10
C PHE A 8 10.56 -5.59 10.69
N SER A 9 11.70 -4.94 10.47
CA SER A 9 11.76 -3.67 9.74
C SER A 9 12.07 -4.00 8.30
N VAL A 10 11.23 -3.54 7.38
CA VAL A 10 11.30 -3.91 5.97
C VAL A 10 11.38 -2.67 5.10
N ASP A 11 12.19 -2.78 4.06
CA ASP A 11 12.28 -1.79 3.00
C ASP A 11 11.52 -2.31 1.77
N TYR A 12 10.96 -1.37 1.00
CA TYR A 12 10.37 -1.63 -0.30
C TYR A 12 10.92 -0.61 -1.29
N ARG A 13 10.89 -0.96 -2.58
CA ARG A 13 11.38 -0.06 -3.61
C ARG A 13 10.62 1.26 -3.57
N LEU A 14 11.33 2.37 -3.69
CA LEU A 14 10.71 3.68 -3.78
C LEU A 14 10.46 4.03 -5.24
N ALA A 15 9.31 4.64 -5.51
CA ALA A 15 9.11 5.38 -6.75
C ALA A 15 10.25 6.44 -6.80
N PRO A 16 10.97 6.57 -7.93
CA PRO A 16 12.11 7.47 -8.02
C PRO A 16 11.75 8.86 -7.49
N PRO A 17 12.56 9.45 -6.59
CA PRO A 17 12.26 10.73 -6.00
C PRO A 17 12.26 11.85 -7.05
N GLY A 18 11.20 12.67 -7.02
CA GLY A 18 11.04 13.92 -7.78
C GLY A 18 10.03 13.87 -8.94
N THR A 19 9.58 15.05 -9.35
CA THR A 19 9.10 15.42 -10.71
C THR A 19 10.16 16.35 -11.29
N ILE A 20 11.22 15.79 -11.90
CA ILE A 20 12.34 16.59 -12.41
C ILE A 20 12.30 16.55 -13.94
N SER A 21 12.43 17.71 -14.57
CA SER A 21 12.65 17.79 -16.02
C SER A 21 13.82 16.88 -16.42
N GLY A 22 13.56 15.88 -17.28
CA GLY A 22 14.52 14.84 -17.66
C GLY A 22 14.38 13.48 -16.96
N GLN A 23 13.33 13.25 -16.16
CA GLN A 23 13.08 11.92 -15.58
C GLN A 23 12.67 10.86 -16.63
N PRO A 24 13.02 9.57 -16.40
CA PRO A 24 12.63 8.46 -17.28
C PRO A 24 11.11 8.29 -17.39
N ASN A 25 10.68 7.74 -18.53
CA ASN A 25 9.29 7.66 -18.96
C ASN A 25 8.39 6.86 -18.00
N HIS A 26 7.23 7.44 -17.69
CA HIS A 26 6.02 6.86 -17.07
C HIS A 26 5.53 5.53 -17.68
N SER A 27 6.08 5.11 -18.80
CA SER A 27 5.80 3.81 -19.41
C SER A 27 6.69 2.65 -18.89
N ASP A 28 7.68 2.91 -18.02
CA ASP A 28 8.57 1.85 -17.51
C ASP A 28 7.85 0.97 -16.46
N PRO A 29 7.62 -0.33 -16.76
CA PRO A 29 7.00 -1.27 -15.83
C PRO A 29 7.91 -1.64 -14.64
N LEU A 30 9.11 -1.07 -14.53
CA LEU A 30 10.03 -1.21 -13.39
C LEU A 30 10.20 0.11 -12.61
N SER A 31 9.36 1.11 -12.87
CA SER A 31 9.46 2.44 -12.26
C SER A 31 9.12 2.51 -10.77
N SER A 32 8.97 1.37 -10.08
CA SER A 32 8.77 1.28 -8.63
C SER A 32 7.50 2.01 -8.13
N ARG A 33 6.49 2.12 -8.99
CA ARG A 33 5.15 2.67 -8.74
C ARG A 33 4.17 1.51 -8.45
N PRO A 34 2.85 1.72 -8.34
CA PRO A 34 1.92 0.59 -8.31
C PRO A 34 2.05 -0.29 -9.57
N PRO A 35 2.02 -1.62 -9.45
CA PRO A 35 1.84 -2.39 -8.22
C PRO A 35 3.16 -2.77 -7.52
N GLN A 36 4.34 -2.36 -8.00
CA GLN A 36 5.61 -2.92 -7.51
C GLN A 36 5.88 -2.65 -6.01
N GLN A 37 5.51 -1.48 -5.47
CA GLN A 37 5.67 -1.22 -4.02
C GLN A 37 4.77 -2.12 -3.17
N SER A 38 3.50 -2.28 -3.57
CA SER A 38 2.57 -3.17 -2.89
C SER A 38 3.04 -4.63 -2.99
N ASN A 39 3.60 -5.02 -4.14
CA ASN A 39 4.17 -6.35 -4.35
C ASN A 39 5.36 -6.63 -3.42
N ASP A 40 6.25 -5.67 -3.21
CA ASP A 40 7.35 -5.82 -2.26
C ASP A 40 6.80 -6.08 -0.86
N ILE A 41 5.80 -5.33 -0.40
CA ILE A 41 5.16 -5.57 0.91
C ILE A 41 4.52 -6.96 0.98
N LYS A 42 3.85 -7.42 -0.07
CA LYS A 42 3.30 -8.80 -0.13
C LYS A 42 4.41 -9.85 0.05
N GLN A 43 5.56 -9.68 -0.61
CA GLN A 43 6.71 -10.57 -0.45
C GLN A 43 7.27 -10.55 0.97
N GLN A 44 7.30 -9.39 1.63
CA GLN A 44 7.73 -9.28 3.03
C GLN A 44 6.78 -9.99 3.98
N VAL A 45 5.46 -9.92 3.74
CA VAL A 45 4.46 -10.67 4.51
C VAL A 45 4.64 -12.17 4.34
N LEU A 46 4.88 -12.66 3.11
CA LEU A 46 5.16 -14.07 2.85
C LEU A 46 6.44 -14.52 3.57
N ALA A 47 7.51 -13.73 3.49
CA ALA A 47 8.77 -14.03 4.17
C ALA A 47 8.58 -14.12 5.69
N ALA A 48 7.87 -13.16 6.31
CA ALA A 48 7.59 -13.17 7.73
C ALA A 48 6.72 -14.37 8.16
N ARG A 49 5.74 -14.76 7.32
CA ARG A 49 4.88 -15.92 7.57
C ARG A 49 5.64 -17.25 7.49
N ASN A 50 6.59 -17.33 6.57
CA ASN A 50 7.42 -18.52 6.35
C ASN A 50 8.64 -18.58 7.29
N ASP A 51 8.88 -17.56 8.10
CA ASP A 51 9.94 -17.59 9.12
C ASP A 51 9.55 -18.57 10.24
N THR A 52 10.39 -19.58 10.45
CA THR A 52 10.17 -20.63 11.47
C THR A 52 10.17 -20.12 12.92
N SER A 53 10.57 -18.86 13.14
CA SER A 53 10.51 -18.19 14.43
C SER A 53 9.15 -17.54 14.71
N CYS A 54 8.27 -17.46 13.70
CA CYS A 54 6.90 -16.94 13.78
C CYS A 54 5.88 -18.08 13.86
N ASP A 55 4.69 -17.79 14.39
CA ASP A 55 3.53 -18.69 14.37
C ASP A 55 2.68 -18.56 13.09
N GLY A 56 3.22 -17.89 12.07
CA GLY A 56 2.54 -17.60 10.81
C GLY A 56 1.46 -16.52 10.90
N ILE A 57 1.27 -15.85 12.04
CA ILE A 57 0.36 -14.71 12.17
C ILE A 57 1.15 -13.42 11.90
N VAL A 58 0.73 -12.66 10.88
CA VAL A 58 1.45 -11.46 10.45
C VAL A 58 0.55 -10.23 10.57
N PHE A 59 1.04 -9.22 11.29
CA PHE A 59 0.44 -7.89 11.37
C PHE A 59 1.34 -6.89 10.65
N VAL A 60 0.75 -5.94 9.92
CA VAL A 60 1.50 -4.91 9.19
C VAL A 60 1.17 -3.54 9.75
N ILE A 61 2.20 -2.77 10.09
CA ILE A 61 2.07 -1.40 10.60
C ILE A 61 2.83 -0.47 9.66
N GLY A 62 2.20 0.63 9.26
CA GLY A 62 2.84 1.60 8.38
C GLY A 62 2.37 3.02 8.63
N GLY A 63 3.29 3.98 8.48
CA GLY A 63 3.01 5.41 8.53
C GLY A 63 2.98 6.04 7.15
N SER A 64 2.13 7.05 6.96
CA SER A 64 1.95 7.76 5.70
C SER A 64 1.72 6.78 4.53
N SER A 65 2.50 6.84 3.46
CA SER A 65 2.44 5.89 2.33
C SER A 65 2.52 4.42 2.78
N GLY A 66 3.32 4.12 3.81
CA GLY A 66 3.40 2.78 4.37
C GLY A 66 2.09 2.31 5.01
N GLY A 67 1.25 3.23 5.50
CA GLY A 67 -0.09 2.90 5.99
C GLY A 67 -1.01 2.44 4.87
N SER A 68 -0.91 3.05 3.68
CA SER A 68 -1.61 2.61 2.48
C SER A 68 -1.17 1.21 2.06
N HIS A 69 0.14 0.93 2.07
CA HIS A 69 0.65 -0.40 1.72
C HIS A 69 0.30 -1.48 2.74
N ALA A 70 0.26 -1.13 4.04
CA ALA A 70 -0.22 -2.04 5.08
C ALA A 70 -1.66 -2.49 4.81
N VAL A 71 -2.53 -1.56 4.43
CA VAL A 71 -3.92 -1.87 4.07
C VAL A 71 -4.00 -2.71 2.79
N TRP A 72 -3.17 -2.44 1.77
CA TRP A 72 -3.07 -3.30 0.58
C TRP A 72 -2.72 -4.74 0.95
N ALA A 73 -1.74 -4.95 1.82
CA ALA A 73 -1.32 -6.29 2.24
C ALA A 73 -2.41 -7.07 3.00
N ALA A 74 -3.35 -6.37 3.63
CA ALA A 74 -4.46 -6.98 4.37
C ALA A 74 -5.71 -7.22 3.52
N LEU A 75 -5.85 -6.56 2.35
CA LEU A 75 -7.09 -6.54 1.59
C LEU A 75 -6.98 -7.06 0.15
N ASP A 76 -5.79 -7.09 -0.45
CA ASP A 76 -5.64 -7.40 -1.87
C ASP A 76 -5.19 -8.84 -2.13
N PRO A 77 -6.09 -9.75 -2.53
CA PRO A 77 -5.74 -11.14 -2.84
C PRO A 77 -5.18 -11.31 -4.26
N ALA A 78 -5.01 -10.24 -5.04
CA ALA A 78 -4.57 -10.37 -6.43
C ALA A 78 -3.20 -11.07 -6.49
N PRO A 79 -3.05 -12.11 -7.34
CA PRO A 79 -1.84 -12.93 -7.43
C PRO A 79 -0.74 -12.21 -8.22
N THR A 80 -0.33 -11.04 -7.72
CA THR A 80 0.66 -10.16 -8.35
C THR A 80 2.10 -10.51 -7.96
N VAL A 81 2.27 -11.41 -6.99
CA VAL A 81 3.55 -12.05 -6.64
C VAL A 81 3.34 -13.56 -6.46
N PRO A 82 4.36 -14.40 -6.70
CA PRO A 82 4.25 -15.85 -6.50
C PRO A 82 3.76 -16.19 -5.09
N GLU A 83 2.95 -17.25 -4.98
CA GLU A 83 2.39 -17.77 -3.73
C GLU A 83 1.39 -16.86 -3.00
N TRP A 84 1.18 -15.64 -3.47
CA TRP A 84 0.22 -14.72 -2.86
C TRP A 84 -1.22 -15.02 -3.27
N ASP A 85 -2.07 -15.23 -2.27
CA ASP A 85 -3.51 -15.40 -2.41
C ASP A 85 -4.26 -14.90 -1.17
N PHE A 86 -5.56 -15.17 -1.10
CA PHE A 86 -6.41 -14.76 0.03
C PHE A 86 -5.94 -15.31 1.38
N ALA A 87 -5.32 -16.49 1.44
CA ALA A 87 -4.82 -17.08 2.69
C ALA A 87 -3.54 -16.38 3.19
N GLN A 88 -2.86 -15.64 2.32
CA GLN A 88 -1.60 -14.95 2.64
C GLN A 88 -1.78 -13.53 3.15
N LEU A 89 -2.98 -12.95 3.02
CA LEU A 89 -3.30 -11.61 3.50
C LEU A 89 -2.85 -11.41 4.95
N ALA A 90 -2.33 -10.22 5.25
CA ALA A 90 -1.97 -9.85 6.61
C ALA A 90 -3.20 -9.97 7.54
N ASN A 91 -3.00 -10.52 8.73
CA ASN A 91 -4.07 -10.77 9.69
C ASN A 91 -4.70 -9.48 10.22
N ALA A 92 -3.92 -8.40 10.32
CA ALA A 92 -4.43 -7.04 10.46
C ALA A 92 -3.43 -6.02 9.93
N ALA A 93 -3.96 -4.83 9.62
CA ALA A 93 -3.18 -3.67 9.24
C ALA A 93 -3.45 -2.50 10.20
N VAL A 94 -2.39 -1.78 10.57
CA VAL A 94 -2.47 -0.50 11.27
C VAL A 94 -1.83 0.57 10.39
N GLY A 95 -2.66 1.48 9.90
CA GLY A 95 -2.19 2.59 9.07
C GLY A 95 -2.23 3.91 9.85
N LEU A 96 -1.08 4.57 9.95
CA LEU A 96 -0.91 5.85 10.65
C LEU A 96 -0.85 6.96 9.60
N SER A 97 -1.96 7.68 9.41
CA SER A 97 -2.06 8.81 8.48
C SER A 97 -1.78 8.47 7.00
N GLY A 98 -2.21 7.29 6.55
CA GLY A 98 -2.07 6.88 5.15
C GLY A 98 -3.12 7.49 4.21
N ALA A 99 -2.79 7.50 2.92
CA ALA A 99 -3.72 7.85 1.86
C ALA A 99 -4.51 6.62 1.43
N TYR A 100 -5.84 6.62 1.61
CA TYR A 100 -6.66 5.43 1.35
C TYR A 100 -7.60 5.60 0.15
N ASP A 101 -7.90 6.83 -0.23
CA ASP A 101 -8.67 7.18 -1.41
C ASP A 101 -7.89 8.21 -2.22
N TYR A 102 -7.27 7.76 -3.31
CA TYR A 102 -6.48 8.59 -4.22
C TYR A 102 -7.35 9.44 -5.14
N SER A 103 -8.67 9.23 -5.16
CA SER A 103 -9.63 9.99 -5.95
C SER A 103 -10.36 11.08 -5.16
N ASP A 104 -10.14 11.14 -3.84
CA ASP A 104 -10.84 12.05 -2.93
C ASP A 104 -10.09 13.37 -2.75
N TRP A 105 -10.55 14.39 -3.46
CA TRP A 105 -9.96 15.72 -3.52
C TRP A 105 -10.72 16.77 -2.69
N ARG A 106 -11.44 16.35 -1.63
CA ARG A 106 -12.19 17.29 -0.77
C ARG A 106 -11.31 18.48 -0.35
N PRO A 107 -11.88 19.70 -0.28
CA PRO A 107 -11.10 20.92 -0.22
C PRO A 107 -10.28 21.03 1.07
N ASP A 108 -8.96 21.03 0.91
CA ASP A 108 -7.93 21.25 1.94
C ASP A 108 -6.91 22.26 1.37
N PRO A 109 -6.43 23.24 2.16
CA PRO A 109 -5.40 24.19 1.70
C PRO A 109 -4.08 23.54 1.24
N ASN A 110 -3.81 22.27 1.59
CA ASN A 110 -2.67 21.50 1.14
C ASN A 110 -3.01 20.47 0.05
N ILE A 111 -4.25 20.48 -0.47
CA ILE A 111 -4.71 19.44 -1.40
C ILE A 111 -3.85 19.39 -2.66
N ASP A 112 -3.44 20.53 -3.22
CA ASP A 112 -2.67 20.63 -4.47
C ASP A 112 -1.34 19.86 -4.41
N ALA A 113 -0.62 19.98 -3.29
CA ALA A 113 0.64 19.24 -3.09
C ALA A 113 0.38 17.74 -2.96
N PHE A 114 -0.70 17.36 -2.28
CA PHE A 114 -1.13 15.96 -2.17
C PHE A 114 -1.55 15.40 -3.54
N ILE A 115 -2.26 16.18 -4.37
CA ILE A 115 -2.63 15.85 -5.75
C ILE A 115 -1.39 15.49 -6.55
N GLN A 116 -0.40 16.37 -6.57
CA GLN A 116 0.82 16.15 -7.34
C GLN A 116 1.59 14.90 -6.88
N ILE A 117 1.61 14.61 -5.57
CA ILE A 117 2.24 13.41 -5.03
C ILE A 117 1.49 12.14 -5.49
N ILE A 118 0.17 12.14 -5.38
CA ILE A 118 -0.67 11.01 -5.80
C ILE A 118 -0.56 10.80 -7.31
N GLU A 119 -0.73 11.84 -8.11
CA GLU A 119 -0.59 11.77 -9.57
C GLU A 119 0.79 11.23 -9.95
N ASN A 120 1.88 11.74 -9.40
CA ASN A 120 3.22 11.20 -9.66
C ASN A 120 3.33 9.72 -9.27
N TYR A 121 2.80 9.34 -8.10
CA TYR A 121 2.81 7.96 -7.64
C TYR A 121 2.00 7.04 -8.58
N THR A 122 0.85 7.49 -9.04
CA THR A 122 -0.04 6.79 -9.97
C THR A 122 0.24 7.15 -11.42
N ASN A 123 1.48 7.49 -11.77
CA ASN A 123 1.91 7.62 -13.15
C ASN A 123 1.24 8.75 -13.97
N ASN A 124 1.01 9.90 -13.34
CA ASN A 124 0.24 11.06 -13.81
C ASN A 124 -1.17 10.74 -14.29
N ILE A 125 -1.78 9.71 -13.71
CA ILE A 125 -3.20 9.44 -13.91
C ILE A 125 -4.00 10.53 -13.19
N THR A 126 -4.87 11.21 -13.94
CA THR A 126 -5.78 12.24 -13.41
C THR A 126 -7.24 11.81 -13.44
N ASP A 127 -7.56 10.70 -14.11
CA ASP A 127 -8.91 10.11 -14.14
C ASP A 127 -9.31 9.57 -12.75
N PRO A 128 -10.37 10.10 -12.12
CA PRO A 128 -10.76 9.69 -10.77
C PRO A 128 -11.13 8.20 -10.65
N ASN A 129 -11.70 7.58 -11.69
CA ASN A 129 -12.06 6.16 -11.63
C ASN A 129 -10.82 5.26 -11.58
N THR A 130 -9.80 5.61 -12.37
CA THR A 130 -8.52 4.90 -12.38
C THR A 130 -7.73 5.18 -11.09
N LEU A 131 -7.77 6.40 -10.55
CA LEU A 131 -7.21 6.68 -9.22
C LEU A 131 -7.91 5.86 -8.13
N LYS A 132 -9.24 5.77 -8.18
CA LYS A 132 -10.03 4.96 -7.26
C LYS A 132 -9.63 3.49 -7.34
N SER A 133 -9.46 2.92 -8.54
CA SER A 133 -9.07 1.51 -8.69
C SER A 133 -7.66 1.20 -8.17
N LEU A 134 -6.79 2.20 -8.10
CA LEU A 134 -5.46 2.11 -7.48
C LEU A 134 -5.47 2.38 -5.97
N SER A 135 -6.62 2.80 -5.41
CA SER A 135 -6.75 3.18 -4.00
C SER A 135 -7.03 1.98 -3.10
N PRO A 136 -6.46 1.90 -1.89
CA PRO A 136 -6.80 0.85 -0.92
C PRO A 136 -8.30 0.71 -0.63
N VAL A 137 -9.04 1.83 -0.62
CA VAL A 137 -10.49 1.85 -0.36
C VAL A 137 -11.30 1.09 -1.42
N SER A 138 -10.78 0.88 -2.63
CA SER A 138 -11.48 0.12 -3.68
C SER A 138 -11.72 -1.35 -3.33
N LEU A 139 -10.93 -1.89 -2.38
CA LEU A 139 -11.02 -3.27 -1.92
C LEU A 139 -12.04 -3.45 -0.79
N VAL A 140 -12.57 -2.35 -0.24
CA VAL A 140 -13.58 -2.39 0.83
C VAL A 140 -14.94 -2.69 0.21
N THR A 141 -15.39 -3.93 0.33
CA THR A 141 -16.64 -4.42 -0.29
C THR A 141 -17.86 -4.30 0.62
N SER A 142 -17.67 -4.03 1.91
CA SER A 142 -18.75 -3.81 2.87
C SER A 142 -18.28 -2.96 4.05
N SER A 143 -19.22 -2.24 4.67
CA SER A 143 -19.01 -1.60 5.97
C SER A 143 -19.75 -2.40 7.04
N ARG A 144 -19.11 -2.63 8.19
CA ARG A 144 -19.83 -3.05 9.40
C ARG A 144 -20.14 -1.80 10.21
N SER A 145 -21.42 -1.51 10.38
CA SER A 145 -21.84 -0.56 11.41
C SER A 145 -21.47 -1.13 12.79
N ARG A 146 -20.93 -0.28 13.66
CA ARG A 146 -20.75 -0.64 15.07
C ARG A 146 -22.14 -0.91 15.64
N PRO A 147 -22.37 -2.02 16.36
CA PRO A 147 -23.62 -2.19 17.11
C PRO A 147 -23.78 -0.97 18.02
N SER A 148 -24.92 -0.29 17.90
CA SER A 148 -25.33 0.81 18.77
C SER A 148 -25.42 0.39 20.22
#